data_AF-A0A531MXA0-F1
#
_entry.id   AF-A0A531MXA0-F1
#
_cell.length_a   1.000
_cell.length_b   1.000
_cell.length_c   1.000
_cell.angle_alpha   90.00
_cell.angle_beta   90.00
_cell.angle_gamma   90.00
#
_symmetry.space_group_name_H-M   'P 1'
#
loop_
_entity.id
_entity.type
_entity.pdbx_description
1 polymer ?
#
loop_
_entity_poly.entity_id
_entity_poly.type
_entity_poly.pdbx_seq_one_letter_code
_entity_poly.pdbx_strand_id
1 'polypeptide(L)' 'MSWKPEVFVEGKWSRNGLVFATKEEAEANAKDLMWRWTMVQDSRAAESTDPVNYTYIGGELKAVQQEAST' A
#
# COMPACT_ATOMS: atom_id res chain seq x y z
N MET A 1 -8.63 11.07 3.52
CA MET A 1 -7.28 10.94 2.93
C MET A 1 -6.85 9.51 3.16
N SER A 2 -6.38 8.82 2.12
CA SER A 2 -5.88 7.45 2.18
C SER A 2 -4.54 7.38 1.44
N TRP A 3 -3.87 6.23 1.51
CA TRP A 3 -2.50 6.08 1.01
C TRP A 3 -2.34 4.81 0.19
N LYS A 4 -1.71 4.91 -0.98
CA LYS A 4 -1.35 3.75 -1.81
C LYS A 4 0.13 3.41 -1.64
N PRO A 5 0.48 2.12 -1.56
CA PRO A 5 1.87 1.69 -1.69
C PRO A 5 2.28 1.80 -3.16
N GLU A 6 3.39 2.48 -3.43
CA GLU A 6 3.98 2.54 -4.76
C GLU A 6 5.43 2.07 -4.74
N VAL A 7 5.84 1.39 -5.81
CA VAL A 7 7.21 0.95 -6.03
C VAL A 7 7.73 1.50 -7.36
N PHE A 8 9.00 1.90 -7.39
CA PHE A 8 9.66 2.37 -8.60
C PHE A 8 10.31 1.20 -9.32
N VAL A 9 9.86 0.94 -10.55
CA VAL A 9 10.32 -0.16 -11.38
C VAL A 9 10.44 0.35 -12.81
N GLU A 10 11.58 0.10 -13.47
CA GLU A 10 11.80 0.46 -14.87
C GLU A 10 11.47 1.93 -15.22
N GLY A 11 11.88 2.87 -14.35
CA GLY A 11 11.70 4.29 -14.61
C GLY A 11 10.30 4.84 -14.33
N LYS A 12 9.39 4.03 -13.77
CA LYS A 12 8.01 4.45 -13.44
C LYS A 12 7.57 4.02 -12.05
N TRP A 13 6.71 4.83 -11.45
CA TRP A 13 5.97 4.45 -10.23
C TRP A 13 4.83 3.51 -10.61
N SER A 14 4.81 2.34 -9.98
CA SER A 14 3.79 1.31 -10.15
C SER A 14 3.02 1.11 -8.85
N ARG A 15 1.72 0.85 -8.97
CA ARG A 15 0.78 0.70 -7.85
C ARG A 15 -0.16 -0.47 -8.07
N ASN A 16 -0.75 -0.99 -7.00
CA ASN A 16 -1.78 -2.02 -7.04
C ASN A 16 -3.12 -1.48 -6.46
N GLY A 17 -4.04 -2.40 -6.15
CA GLY A 17 -5.35 -2.08 -5.58
C GLY A 17 -5.38 -1.87 -4.07
N LEU A 18 -4.24 -1.94 -3.37
CA LEU A 18 -4.19 -1.73 -1.91
C LEU A 18 -4.30 -0.25 -1.57
N VAL A 19 -5.14 0.07 -0.59
CA VAL A 19 -5.39 1.41 -0.10
C VAL A 19 -5.45 1.36 1.43
N PHE A 20 -4.56 2.11 2.07
CA PHE A 20 -4.37 2.12 3.52
C PHE A 20 -4.87 3.43 4.15
N ALA A 21 -5.19 3.36 5.44
CA ALA A 21 -5.67 4.53 6.18
C ALA A 21 -4.53 5.51 6.47
N THR A 22 -3.32 4.99 6.70
CA THR A 22 -2.16 5.79 7.13
C THR A 22 -1.02 5.72 6.13
N LYS A 23 -0.18 6.76 6.17
CA LYS A 23 1.03 6.82 5.34
C LYS A 23 2.00 5.70 5.74
N GLU A 24 2.10 5.46 7.05
CA GLU A 24 2.99 4.50 7.67
C GLU A 24 2.66 3.06 7.23
N GLU A 25 1.37 2.68 7.17
CA GLU A 25 0.94 1.39 6.63
C GLU A 25 1.34 1.22 5.17
N ALA A 26 1.12 2.25 4.34
CA ALA A 26 1.46 2.23 2.92
C ALA A 26 2.97 2.16 2.67
N GLU A 27 3.78 2.93 3.41
CA GLU A 27 5.24 2.90 3.31
C GLU A 27 5.79 1.54 3.78
N ALA A 28 5.28 1.00 4.89
CA ALA A 28 5.70 -0.29 5.40
C ALA A 28 5.38 -1.42 4.39
N ASN A 29 4.20 -1.38 3.77
CA ASN A 29 3.82 -2.35 2.74
C ASN A 29 4.67 -2.21 1.47
N ALA A 30 4.92 -0.97 1.00
CA ALA A 30 5.75 -0.72 -0.18
C ALA A 30 7.21 -1.16 0.03
N LYS A 31 7.75 -0.94 1.23
CA LYS A 31 9.10 -1.37 1.60
C LYS A 31 9.23 -2.89 1.70
N ASP A 32 8.24 -3.56 2.28
CA ASP A 32 8.18 -5.03 2.29
C ASP A 32 8.10 -5.59 0.85
N LEU A 33 7.28 -4.97 -0.01
CA LEU A 33 7.21 -5.35 -1.42
C LEU A 33 8.55 -5.19 -2.14
N MET A 34 9.25 -4.08 -1.90
CA MET A 34 10.60 -3.85 -2.44
C MET A 34 11.60 -4.93 -2.00
N TRP A 35 11.56 -5.38 -0.74
CA TRP A 35 12.46 -6.43 -0.26
C TRP A 35 12.16 -7.82 -0.83
N ARG A 36 10.92 -8.07 -1.24
CA ARG A 36 10.53 -9.34 -1.88
C ARG A 36 10.82 -9.39 -3.38
N TRP A 37 11.01 -8.25 -4.05
CA TRP A 37 11.13 -8.15 -5.51
C TRP A 37 12.43 -7.45 -5.93
N THR A 38 13.35 -8.19 -6.55
CA THR A 38 14.71 -7.72 -6.87
C THR A 38 14.80 -6.61 -7.93
N MET A 39 13.73 -6.37 -8.68
CA MET A 39 13.67 -5.34 -9.73
C MET A 39 13.24 -3.96 -9.19
N VAL A 40 12.74 -3.90 -7.96
CA VAL A 40 12.29 -2.64 -7.35
C VAL A 40 13.49 -1.79 -6.95
N GLN A 41 13.48 -0.54 -7.38
CA GLN A 41 14.57 0.42 -7.18
C GLN A 41 14.28 1.38 -6.03
N ASP A 42 13.00 1.67 -5.75
CA ASP A 42 12.56 2.56 -4.68
C ASP A 42 11.12 2.24 -4.25
N SER A 43 10.68 2.77 -3.11
CA SER A 43 9.33 2.60 -2.56
C SER A 43 8.83 3.87 -1.89
N ARG A 44 7.52 4.16 -1.98
CA ARG A 44 6.89 5.30 -1.31
C ARG A 44 5.42 5.04 -0.99
N ALA A 45 4.87 5.86 -0.09
CA ALA A 45 3.42 6.05 -0.02
C ALA A 45 3.00 7.25 -0.88
N ALA A 46 1.89 7.10 -1.58
CA ALA A 46 1.26 8.16 -2.37
C ALA A 46 -0.14 8.48 -1.83
N GLU A 47 -0.48 9.76 -1.72
CA GLU A 47 -1.82 10.20 -1.30
C GLU A 47 -2.90 9.73 -2.27
N SER A 48 -4.08 9.42 -1.73
CA SER A 48 -5.24 8.96 -2.47
C SER A 48 -6.54 9.39 -1.79
N THR A 49 -7.60 9.36 -2.58
CA THR A 49 -8.99 9.54 -2.14
C THR A 49 -9.79 8.25 -2.24
N ASP A 50 -9.17 7.15 -2.65
CA ASP A 50 -9.84 5.86 -2.80
C ASP A 50 -10.25 5.30 -1.43
N PRO A 51 -11.32 4.49 -1.35
CA PRO A 51 -11.74 3.86 -0.09
C PRO A 51 -10.64 2.94 0.46
N VAL A 52 -10.36 3.06 1.76
CA VAL A 52 -9.47 2.14 2.48
C VAL A 52 -10.04 0.73 2.41
N ASN A 53 -9.20 -0.23 2.07
CA ASN A 53 -9.60 -1.63 1.92
C ASN A 53 -8.69 -2.62 2.65
N TYR A 54 -7.52 -2.19 3.12
CA TYR A 54 -6.58 -3.03 3.88
C TYR A 54 -5.92 -2.28 5.04
N THR A 55 -5.47 -3.04 6.04
CA THR A 55 -4.52 -2.62 7.08
C THR A 55 -3.21 -3.37 6.91
N TYR A 56 -2.10 -2.75 7.34
CA TYR A 56 -0.77 -3.37 7.31
C TYR A 56 -0.04 -3.15 8.63
N ILE A 57 -0.15 -4.11 9.55
CA ILE A 57 0.33 -3.98 10.93
C ILE A 57 1.26 -5.15 11.24
N GLY A 58 2.47 -4.85 11.73
CA GLY A 58 3.43 -5.90 12.12
C GLY A 58 3.88 -6.81 10.97
N GLY A 59 3.80 -6.34 9.73
CA GLY A 59 4.10 -7.14 8.53
C GLY A 59 2.92 -8.00 8.04
N GLU A 60 1.75 -7.87 8.65
CA GLU A 60 0.55 -8.64 8.28
C GLU A 60 -0.43 -7.76 7.50
N LEU A 61 -0.84 -8.23 6.31
CA LEU A 61 -1.81 -7.58 5.44
C LEU A 61 -3.21 -8.16 5.69
N LYS A 62 -4.17 -7.34 6.15
CA LYS A 62 -5.56 -7.77 6.41
C LYS A 62 -6.57 -6.91 5.68
N ALA A 63 -7.56 -7.54 5.06
CA ALA A 63 -8.69 -6.83 4.48
C ALA A 63 -9.51 -6.17 5.58
N VAL A 64 -9.92 -4.92 5.36
CA VAL A 64 -10.90 -4.26 6.22
C VAL A 64 -12.27 -4.88 5.94
N GLN A 65 -12.93 -5.43 6.96
CA GLN A 65 -14.32 -5.86 6.83
C GLN A 65 -15.17 -4.61 6.57
N GLN A 66 -15.82 -4.56 5.41
CA GLN A 66 -16.89 -3.59 5.21
C GLN A 66 -18.11 -4.11 5.97
N GLU A 67 -18.52 -3.39 7.00
CA GLU A 67 -19.84 -3.61 7.56
C GLU A 67 -20.85 -3.35 6.45
N ALA A 68 -21.57 -4.39 6.04
CA ALA A 68 -22.68 -4.25 5.11
C ALA A 68 -23.73 -3.38 5.82
N SER A 69 -23.77 -2.09 5.48
CA SER A 69 -24.87 -1.22 5.89
C SER A 69 -26.17 -1.84 5.38
N THR A 70 -26.98 -2.35 6.32
CA THR A 70 -28.32 -2.88 6.08
C THR A 70 -29.32 -1.75 5.93
#